data_AF-A0A523RXZ4-F1
#
_entry.id   AF-A0A523RXZ4-F1
#
_cell.length_a   1.000
_cell.length_b   1.000
_cell.length_c   1.000
_cell.angle_alpha   90.00
_cell.angle_beta   90.00
_cell.angle_gamma   90.00
#
_symmetry.space_group_name_H-M   'P 1'
#
loop_
_entity.id
_entity.type
_entity.pdbx_description
1 polymer ?
#
loop_
_entity_poly.entity_id
_entity_poly.type
_entity_poly.pdbx_seq_one_letter_code
_entity_poly.pdbx_strand_id
1 'polypeptide(L)'
;MERKKVGPGLILIGAILFVLSLFVLLPIPTFYLASLFTMFIAVILIGVGAAFAKGVEGSLDMPSDECYYCEGTGKKDSEVCPRCGGTGLARPDDE
;
A
#
# COMPACT_ATOMS: atom_id res chain seq x y z
N MET A 1 1.22 17.85 -2.81
CA MET A 1 2.22 17.10 -2.02
C MET A 1 1.70 16.85 -0.60
N GLU A 2 0.78 15.90 -0.37
CA GLU A 2 0.18 15.70 0.98
C GLU A 2 0.01 14.23 1.41
N ARG A 3 0.33 13.24 0.57
CA ARG A 3 0.18 11.81 0.91
C ARG A 3 1.21 11.27 1.91
N LYS A 4 2.31 11.99 2.18
CA LYS A 4 3.47 11.48 2.93
C LYS A 4 3.30 11.41 4.45
N LYS A 5 2.19 11.88 5.03
CA LYS A 5 2.01 11.93 6.51
C LYS A 5 0.85 11.12 7.07
N VAL A 6 0.07 10.43 6.25
CA VAL A 6 -1.14 9.72 6.71
C VAL A 6 -0.81 8.41 7.44
N GLY A 7 0.21 7.69 6.99
CA GLY A 7 0.65 6.42 7.60
C GLY A 7 0.97 6.50 9.10
N PRO A 8 1.88 7.39 9.55
CA PRO A 8 2.20 7.49 10.98
C PRO A 8 1.05 8.05 11.82
N GLY A 9 0.18 8.91 11.25
CA GLY A 9 -0.99 9.44 11.96
C GLY A 9 -2.03 8.36 12.26
N LEU A 10 -2.28 7.45 11.33
CA LEU A 10 -3.25 6.36 11.49
C LEU A 10 -2.83 5.38 12.59
N ILE A 11 -1.54 5.05 12.67
CA ILE A 11 -0.98 4.18 13.72
C ILE A 11 -1.16 4.82 15.11
N LEU A 12 -0.84 6.11 15.22
CA LEU A 12 -0.91 6.83 16.50
C LEU A 12 -2.37 6.88 17.02
N ILE A 13 -3.32 7.14 16.14
CA ILE A 13 -4.75 7.14 16.46
C ILE A 13 -5.23 5.75 16.88
N GLY A 14 -4.83 4.69 16.15
CA GLY A 14 -5.16 3.31 16.48
C GLY A 14 -4.64 2.88 17.86
N ALA A 15 -3.40 3.25 18.19
CA ALA A 15 -2.79 2.97 19.49
C ALA A 15 -3.51 3.68 20.65
N ILE A 16 -3.89 4.94 20.46
CA ILE A 16 -4.64 5.72 21.47
C ILE A 16 -6.02 5.08 21.71
N LEU A 17 -6.74 4.73 20.64
CA LEU A 17 -8.04 4.05 20.74
C LEU A 17 -7.95 2.70 21.45
N PHE A 18 -6.88 1.93 21.19
CA PHE A 18 -6.66 0.65 21.83
C PHE A 18 -6.44 0.78 23.34
N VAL A 19 -5.59 1.73 23.76
CA VAL A 19 -5.33 2.01 25.18
C VAL A 19 -6.61 2.49 25.87
N LEU A 20 -7.38 3.37 25.23
CA LEU A 20 -8.62 3.89 25.78
C LEU A 20 -9.67 2.78 25.95
N SER A 21 -9.76 1.84 25.00
CA SER A 21 -10.63 0.66 25.14
C SER A 21 -10.21 -0.25 26.30
N LEU A 22 -8.90 -0.49 26.46
CA LEU A 22 -8.35 -1.32 27.55
C LEU A 22 -8.63 -0.76 28.95
N PHE A 23 -8.48 0.56 29.13
CA PHE A 23 -8.58 1.17 30.45
C PHE A 23 -9.98 1.69 30.78
N VAL A 24 -10.80 2.05 29.79
CA VAL A 24 -12.13 2.66 30.02
C VAL A 24 -13.28 1.69 29.73
N LEU A 25 -13.22 0.93 28.64
CA LEU A 25 -14.33 0.05 28.24
C LEU A 25 -14.26 -1.33 28.91
N LEU A 26 -13.07 -1.91 29.06
CA LEU A 26 -12.90 -3.23 29.67
C LEU A 26 -13.41 -3.37 31.13
N PRO A 27 -13.29 -2.35 32.02
CA PRO A 27 -13.81 -2.48 33.39
C PRO A 27 -15.34 -2.43 33.49
N ILE A 28 -16.06 -2.14 32.39
CA ILE A 28 -17.52 -2.01 32.41
C ILE A 28 -18.17 -3.27 31.81
N PRO A 29 -18.77 -4.16 32.63
CA PRO A 29 -19.25 -5.47 32.18
C PRO A 29 -20.40 -5.40 31.16
N THR A 30 -21.19 -4.32 31.15
CA THR A 30 -22.26 -4.11 30.18
C THR A 30 -21.78 -3.80 28.77
N PHE A 31 -20.53 -3.34 28.61
CA PHE A 31 -19.93 -2.99 27.31
C PHE A 31 -18.80 -3.93 26.90
N TYR A 32 -18.64 -5.08 27.58
CA TYR A 32 -17.56 -6.02 27.31
C TYR A 32 -17.50 -6.48 25.84
N LEU A 33 -18.65 -6.81 25.24
CA LEU A 33 -18.71 -7.23 23.83
C LEU A 33 -18.28 -6.11 22.87
N ALA A 34 -18.73 -4.88 23.12
CA ALA A 34 -18.34 -3.71 22.34
C ALA A 34 -16.85 -3.37 22.52
N SER A 35 -16.31 -3.55 23.73
CA SER A 35 -14.86 -3.44 24.00
C SER A 35 -14.06 -4.44 23.17
N LEU A 36 -14.50 -5.68 23.09
CA LEU A 36 -13.84 -6.72 22.31
C LEU A 36 -13.80 -6.40 20.80
N PHE A 37 -14.93 -5.94 20.24
CA PHE A 37 -14.99 -5.49 18.84
C PHE A 37 -14.09 -4.28 18.57
N THR A 38 -14.09 -3.29 19.46
CA THR A 38 -13.24 -2.09 19.29
C THR A 38 -11.76 -2.41 19.41
N MET A 39 -11.35 -3.29 20.34
CA MET A 39 -9.97 -3.77 20.43
C MET A 39 -9.54 -4.50 19.16
N PHE A 40 -10.38 -5.36 18.61
CA PHE A 40 -10.08 -6.08 17.37
C PHE A 40 -9.88 -5.13 16.18
N ILE A 41 -10.77 -4.15 16.01
CA ILE A 41 -10.66 -3.13 14.95
C ILE A 41 -9.38 -2.31 15.14
N ALA A 42 -9.06 -1.90 16.37
CA ALA A 42 -7.86 -1.12 16.66
C ALA A 42 -6.57 -1.90 16.31
N VAL A 43 -6.49 -3.19 16.65
CA VAL A 43 -5.33 -4.03 16.28
C VAL A 43 -5.19 -4.17 14.76
N ILE A 44 -6.31 -4.36 14.04
CA ILE A 44 -6.29 -4.41 12.57
C ILE A 44 -5.78 -3.08 12.00
N LEU A 45 -6.28 -1.95 12.49
CA LEU A 45 -5.85 -0.63 12.03
C LEU A 45 -4.36 -0.39 12.31
N ILE A 46 -3.84 -0.84 13.45
CA ILE A 46 -2.41 -0.77 13.77
C ILE A 46 -1.60 -1.66 12.83
N GLY A 47 -2.03 -2.90 12.57
CA GLY A 47 -1.33 -3.83 11.67
C GLY A 47 -1.30 -3.34 10.23
N VAL A 48 -2.43 -2.89 9.72
CA VAL A 48 -2.56 -2.29 8.38
C VAL A 48 -1.76 -0.99 8.31
N GLY A 49 -1.90 -0.12 9.31
CA GLY A 49 -1.12 1.12 9.41
C GLY A 49 0.39 0.87 9.41
N ALA A 50 0.86 -0.15 10.14
CA ALA A 50 2.25 -0.56 10.16
C ALA A 50 2.72 -1.07 8.79
N ALA A 51 1.90 -1.85 8.07
CA ALA A 51 2.22 -2.30 6.71
C ALA A 51 2.31 -1.12 5.73
N PHE A 52 1.40 -0.14 5.83
CA PHE A 52 1.45 1.08 5.01
C PHE A 52 2.62 2.00 5.39
N ALA A 53 2.95 2.16 6.68
CA ALA A 53 4.06 2.99 7.14
C ALA A 53 5.42 2.38 6.81
N LYS A 54 5.51 1.05 6.77
CA LYS A 54 6.72 0.34 6.38
C LYS A 54 6.96 0.37 4.87
N GLY A 55 6.08 1.03 4.12
CA GLY A 55 6.24 1.22 2.69
C GLY A 55 6.32 -0.13 2.00
N VAL A 56 5.17 -0.76 1.78
CA VAL A 56 5.03 -1.58 0.57
C VAL A 56 5.01 -0.59 -0.62
N GLU A 57 6.14 0.09 -0.81
CA GLU A 57 6.65 0.45 -2.11
C GLU A 57 7.16 -0.87 -2.70
N GLY A 58 6.24 -1.83 -2.89
CA GLY A 58 6.38 -2.70 -4.03
C GLY A 58 6.16 -1.77 -5.20
N SER A 59 7.22 -1.08 -5.63
CA SER A 59 7.36 -0.77 -7.03
C SER A 59 7.10 -2.11 -7.71
N LEU A 60 5.90 -2.26 -8.26
CA LEU A 60 5.83 -2.89 -9.56
C LEU A 60 6.82 -2.07 -10.36
N ASP A 61 8.06 -2.57 -10.48
CA ASP A 61 9.07 -2.16 -11.45
C ASP A 61 8.44 -2.39 -12.82
N MET A 62 7.45 -1.55 -13.13
CA MET A 62 6.93 -1.35 -14.44
C MET A 62 7.88 -0.31 -14.98
N PRO A 63 8.84 -0.70 -15.85
CA PRO A 63 9.77 0.24 -16.44
C PRO A 63 8.94 1.42 -16.96
N SER A 64 9.17 2.60 -16.39
CA SER A 64 8.43 3.81 -16.74
C SER A 64 8.77 4.30 -18.14
N ASP A 65 9.87 3.79 -18.67
CA ASP A 65 10.44 4.20 -19.94
C ASP A 65 9.84 3.38 -21.07
N GLU A 66 9.54 4.09 -22.14
CA GLU A 66 9.04 3.50 -23.37
C GLU A 66 10.18 2.75 -24.07
N CYS A 67 9.85 1.63 -24.71
CA CYS A 67 10.81 0.88 -25.50
C CYS A 67 11.34 1.77 -26.63
N TYR A 68 12.61 2.18 -26.58
CA TYR A 68 13.23 3.05 -27.59
C TYR A 68 13.10 2.52 -29.03
N TYR A 69 12.93 1.19 -29.19
CA TYR A 69 12.82 0.57 -30.50
C TYR A 69 11.45 0.80 -31.14
N CYS A 70 10.37 0.80 -30.36
CA CYS A 70 8.99 0.97 -30.84
C CYS A 70 8.28 2.21 -30.28
N GLU A 71 8.97 3.04 -29.50
CA GLU A 71 8.47 4.31 -28.95
C GLU A 71 7.11 4.13 -28.24
N GLY A 72 7.03 3.13 -27.35
CA GLY A 72 5.80 2.88 -26.58
C GLY A 72 4.69 2.14 -27.35
N THR A 73 4.76 2.05 -28.68
CA THR A 73 3.65 1.49 -29.48
C THR A 73 3.52 -0.03 -29.39
N GLY A 74 4.56 -0.73 -28.95
CA GLY A 74 4.61 -2.19 -28.90
C GLY A 74 4.72 -2.86 -30.28
N LYS A 75 4.81 -2.08 -31.36
CA LYS A 75 4.87 -2.58 -32.75
C LYS A 75 5.89 -1.80 -33.57
N LYS A 76 6.51 -2.47 -34.53
CA LYS A 76 7.36 -1.85 -35.56
C LYS A 76 6.92 -2.42 -36.90
N ASP A 77 6.67 -1.58 -37.89
CA ASP A 77 6.26 -2.02 -39.24
C ASP A 77 5.01 -2.93 -39.26
N SER A 78 4.06 -2.67 -38.36
CA SER A 78 2.84 -3.46 -38.12
C SER A 78 3.07 -4.86 -37.52
N GLU A 79 4.31 -5.25 -37.27
CA GLU A 79 4.68 -6.49 -36.58
C GLU A 79 4.92 -6.26 -35.08
N VAL A 80 4.81 -7.33 -34.28
CA VAL A 80 5.04 -7.26 -32.83
C VAL A 80 6.51 -6.89 -32.59
N CYS A 81 6.75 -5.88 -31.76
CA CYS A 81 8.11 -5.42 -31.49
C CYS A 81 8.95 -6.54 -30.85
N PRO A 82 10.07 -6.97 -31.47
CA PRO A 82 10.86 -8.10 -31.00
C PRO A 82 11.65 -7.79 -29.71
N ARG A 83 11.90 -6.51 -29.42
CA ARG A 83 12.64 -6.09 -28.21
C ARG A 83 11.76 -6.19 -26.97
N CYS A 84 10.58 -5.57 -26.98
CA CYS A 84 9.67 -5.54 -25.83
C CYS A 84 8.62 -6.66 -25.86
N GLY A 85 8.56 -7.48 -26.91
CA GLY A 85 7.55 -8.54 -27.05
C GLY A 85 6.12 -8.03 -27.13
N GLY A 86 5.92 -6.79 -27.61
CA GLY A 86 4.59 -6.18 -27.71
C GLY A 86 4.16 -5.32 -26.53
N THR A 87 4.93 -5.25 -25.43
CA THR A 87 4.54 -4.46 -24.25
C THR A 87 4.68 -2.95 -24.41
N GLY A 88 5.52 -2.48 -25.34
CA GLY A 88 5.85 -1.07 -25.51
C GLY A 88 6.78 -0.51 -24.44
N LEU A 89 7.20 -1.29 -23.45
CA LEU A 89 8.02 -0.84 -22.33
C LEU A 89 9.49 -1.21 -22.52
N ALA A 90 10.39 -0.36 -22.03
CA ALA A 90 11.83 -0.64 -21.97
C ALA A 90 12.11 -1.88 -21.12
N ARG A 91 13.14 -2.64 -21.47
CA ARG A 91 13.57 -3.76 -20.63
C ARG A 91 14.52 -3.23 -19.56
N PRO A 92 14.57 -3.87 -18.38
CA PRO A 92 15.54 -3.52 -17.34
C PRO A 92 17.00 -3.68 -17.82
N ASP A 93 17.22 -4.43 -18.91
CA ASP A 93 18.54 -4.64 -19.52
C ASP A 93 18.94 -3.53 -20.54
N ASP A 94 18.08 -2.52 -20.77
CA ASP A 94 18.29 -1.44 -21.75
C ASP A 94 18.95 -0.16 -21.16
N GLU A 95 19.39 -0.19 -19.89
CA GLU A 95 20.16 0.89 -19.22
C GLU A 95 21.61 1.02 -19.73
#